data_AF-A0AA35T516-F1
#
_entry.id   AF-A0AA35T516-F1
#
_cell.length_a   1.000
_cell.length_b   1.000
_cell.length_c   1.000
_cell.angle_alpha   90.00
_cell.angle_beta   90.00
_cell.angle_gamma   90.00
#
_symmetry.space_group_name_H-M   'P 1'
#
loop_
_entity.id
_entity.type
_entity.pdbx_description
1 polymer ?
#
loop_
_entity_poly.entity_id
_entity_poly.type
_entity_poly.pdbx_seq_one_letter_code
_entity_poly.pdbx_strand_id
1 'polypeptide(L)'
;MSEHLDFTYNTTTFAELPDLISNLHSHGQHYVLITDPGIGSTQPRGSYPPYDDGVTMGIFITNSTHQPIIGVVWPGEVAFPDFTNPHTQIYWDKFVSLFHSNISFDGLWIDMNEPSNFVPGSLDGCPNTSINNPPFLPGVYHEGLIDIFGIIKKTLCMSANQSASLHYNVHSLYGFSEANKTMRALEKVLGNRSLVISRSTFPGSGVFGGHWLGDNESKYRHMQNSITGILDFSLFGIPLVGADICGFSGSTTEELCTRWMQLGAFYPFSRNHNAIGEPAQDPAVFSNDSVASSRDVLLLRYRMLPFLYTLFHFAHVNGSTVARPLFFDPHSNIFCSSIRTHYFILILFLYSHSTVPIPLARFPKDQVTWDVDQQFMWGSAVLVTPVLVEGATSVEGYFPPGARWFNLRKGSEMTSSGHVALSAPLDTIPVHVRGGSIIALQEPNTTTTESRKNPFALLVALDDNQSGEGWLYWDDGETLATFETGTYSLLHFSVADGNLSSSVRHSGYTELDNAMLHLFTIYGLPSQPMSVALNNNPVPESDVEWNEDTKVLNVRVSLTDLNQPFTLTWKTSAY
;
A
#
# COMPACT_ATOMS: atom_id res chain seq x y z
N MET A 1 8.44 9.73 -22.29
CA MET A 1 7.90 9.34 -23.62
C MET A 1 8.38 10.30 -24.69
N SER A 2 8.40 9.90 -25.97
CA SER A 2 8.60 10.84 -27.09
C SER A 2 7.25 11.47 -27.43
N GLU A 3 7.14 12.80 -27.34
CA GLU A 3 5.88 13.52 -27.62
C GLU A 3 4.67 12.97 -26.84
N HIS A 4 4.90 12.48 -25.62
CA HIS A 4 3.88 11.84 -24.76
C HIS A 4 3.21 10.59 -25.35
N LEU A 5 3.79 9.95 -26.37
CA LEU A 5 3.28 8.71 -26.95
C LEU A 5 3.72 7.49 -26.13
N ASP A 6 2.76 6.67 -25.70
CA ASP A 6 3.04 5.40 -25.02
C ASP A 6 3.92 4.46 -25.86
N PHE A 7 4.67 3.61 -25.16
CA PHE A 7 5.63 2.67 -25.73
C PHE A 7 6.75 3.32 -26.55
N THR A 8 7.05 4.59 -26.24
CA THR A 8 8.20 5.32 -26.79
C THR A 8 9.00 6.02 -25.69
N TYR A 9 10.27 6.32 -25.95
CA TYR A 9 11.04 7.27 -25.17
C TYR A 9 11.82 8.20 -26.09
N ASN A 10 12.08 9.44 -25.67
CA ASN A 10 12.81 10.41 -26.48
C ASN A 10 14.31 10.08 -26.40
N THR A 11 14.87 9.53 -27.47
CA THR A 11 16.28 9.07 -27.52
C THR A 11 17.31 10.20 -27.50
N THR A 12 16.88 11.47 -27.52
CA THR A 12 17.77 12.64 -27.38
C THR A 12 17.81 13.11 -25.92
N THR A 13 16.65 13.33 -25.31
CA THR A 13 16.53 13.83 -23.93
C THR A 13 16.78 12.72 -22.91
N PHE A 14 16.37 11.49 -23.24
CA PHE A 14 16.49 10.28 -22.42
C PHE A 14 17.41 9.25 -23.10
N ALA A 15 18.49 9.72 -23.74
CA ALA A 15 19.43 8.86 -24.48
C ALA A 15 20.03 7.76 -23.59
N GLU A 16 20.31 8.08 -22.33
CA GLU A 16 20.94 7.19 -21.34
C GLU A 16 19.92 6.43 -20.49
N LEU A 17 18.63 6.46 -20.83
CA LEU A 17 17.60 5.81 -20.02
C LEU A 17 17.81 4.30 -19.82
N PRO A 18 18.18 3.50 -20.86
CA PRO A 18 18.50 2.09 -20.65
C PRO A 18 19.67 1.88 -19.67
N ASP A 19 20.71 2.70 -19.78
CA ASP A 19 21.90 2.64 -18.92
C ASP A 19 21.57 3.05 -17.47
N LEU A 20 20.71 4.06 -17.29
CA LEU A 20 20.19 4.46 -15.98
C LEU A 20 19.43 3.31 -15.32
N ILE A 21 18.53 2.64 -16.05
CA ILE A 21 17.77 1.50 -15.52
C ILE A 21 18.71 0.36 -15.14
N SER A 22 19.69 0.03 -16.00
CA SER A 22 20.71 -0.96 -15.68
C SER A 22 21.52 -0.57 -14.43
N ASN A 23 21.84 0.71 -14.28
CA ASN A 23 22.53 1.23 -13.10
C ASN A 23 21.66 1.06 -11.83
N LEU A 24 20.37 1.39 -11.88
CA LEU A 24 19.44 1.17 -10.77
C LEU A 24 19.38 -0.31 -10.38
N HIS A 25 19.23 -1.21 -11.35
CA HIS A 25 19.22 -2.66 -11.12
C HIS A 25 20.53 -3.15 -10.49
N SER A 26 21.68 -2.63 -10.92
CA SER A 26 22.98 -3.00 -10.34
C SER A 26 23.13 -2.57 -8.87
N HIS A 27 22.32 -1.62 -8.40
CA HIS A 27 22.23 -1.19 -7.00
C HIS A 27 21.06 -1.83 -6.24
N GLY A 28 20.37 -2.83 -6.81
CA GLY A 28 19.21 -3.47 -6.20
C GLY A 28 18.01 -2.53 -6.06
N GLN A 29 17.87 -1.58 -6.99
CA GLN A 29 16.70 -0.71 -7.12
C GLN A 29 15.85 -1.15 -8.31
N HIS A 30 14.62 -0.66 -8.38
CA HIS A 30 13.65 -0.95 -9.44
C HIS A 30 13.21 0.34 -10.15
N TYR A 31 12.68 0.20 -11.37
CA TYR A 31 12.21 1.29 -12.21
C TYR A 31 10.76 1.06 -12.65
N VAL A 32 9.87 1.99 -12.29
CA VAL A 32 8.43 1.96 -12.62
C VAL A 32 8.14 3.14 -13.53
N LEU A 33 7.39 2.91 -14.61
CA LEU A 33 7.03 3.96 -15.56
C LEU A 33 5.53 4.19 -15.63
N ILE A 34 5.15 5.43 -15.97
CA ILE A 34 3.77 5.78 -16.27
C ILE A 34 3.37 5.23 -17.65
N THR A 35 2.12 4.80 -17.80
CA THR A 35 1.48 4.44 -19.07
C THR A 35 0.07 4.99 -19.07
N ASP A 36 -0.33 5.60 -20.18
CA ASP A 36 -1.68 6.12 -20.35
C ASP A 36 -2.51 5.18 -21.25
N PRO A 37 -3.85 5.20 -21.16
CA PRO A 37 -4.69 4.45 -22.07
C PRO A 37 -4.88 5.16 -23.42
N GLY A 38 -4.65 6.48 -23.50
CA GLY A 38 -4.88 7.25 -24.72
C GLY A 38 -3.79 7.05 -25.77
N ILE A 39 -4.08 6.30 -26.83
CA ILE A 39 -3.13 6.01 -27.91
C ILE A 39 -3.21 7.10 -29.00
N GLY A 40 -2.10 7.82 -29.24
CA GLY A 40 -2.01 8.89 -30.25
C GLY A 40 -2.51 8.46 -31.64
N SER A 41 -3.39 9.27 -32.23
CA SER A 41 -4.12 8.90 -33.47
C SER A 41 -3.76 9.73 -34.71
N THR A 42 -2.83 10.67 -34.59
CA THR A 42 -2.49 11.64 -35.66
C THR A 42 -1.15 11.37 -36.32
N GLN A 43 -0.38 10.41 -35.82
CA GLN A 43 0.91 10.04 -36.39
C GLN A 43 0.75 9.50 -37.82
N PRO A 44 1.70 9.77 -38.74
CA PRO A 44 1.67 9.21 -40.09
C PRO A 44 1.54 7.69 -40.07
N ARG A 45 0.70 7.15 -40.95
CA ARG A 45 0.49 5.69 -41.07
C ARG A 45 1.83 4.95 -41.21
N GLY A 46 2.06 3.95 -40.35
CA GLY A 46 3.28 3.16 -40.30
C GLY A 46 4.40 3.75 -39.42
N SER A 47 4.20 4.93 -38.84
CA SER A 47 5.19 5.56 -37.95
C SER A 47 4.93 5.33 -36.46
N TYR A 48 3.72 4.90 -36.08
CA TYR A 48 3.35 4.63 -34.70
C TYR A 48 2.57 3.30 -34.58
N PRO A 49 3.30 2.17 -34.48
CA PRO A 49 2.71 0.84 -34.44
C PRO A 49 1.61 0.62 -33.38
N PRO A 50 1.67 1.19 -32.16
CA PRO A 50 0.57 1.09 -31.20
C PRO A 50 -0.78 1.52 -31.80
N TYR A 51 -0.83 2.62 -32.54
CA TYR A 51 -2.07 3.02 -33.19
C TYR A 51 -2.42 2.17 -34.42
N ASP A 52 -1.46 1.95 -35.32
CA ASP A 52 -1.68 1.21 -36.56
C ASP A 52 -2.19 -0.22 -36.31
N ASP A 53 -1.59 -0.91 -35.33
CA ASP A 53 -2.01 -2.26 -34.93
C ASP A 53 -3.35 -2.23 -34.20
N GLY A 54 -3.59 -1.23 -33.35
CA GLY A 54 -4.87 -1.07 -32.66
C GLY A 54 -6.05 -0.90 -33.63
N VAL A 55 -5.87 -0.10 -34.68
CA VAL A 55 -6.85 0.04 -35.77
C VAL A 55 -7.03 -1.29 -36.50
N THR A 56 -5.93 -1.96 -36.87
CA THR A 56 -5.96 -3.22 -37.61
C THR A 56 -6.66 -4.34 -36.81
N MET A 57 -6.47 -4.38 -35.50
CA MET A 57 -7.07 -5.35 -34.59
C MET A 57 -8.50 -4.99 -34.17
N GLY A 58 -8.96 -3.77 -34.46
CA GLY A 58 -10.30 -3.29 -34.09
C GLY A 58 -10.50 -3.20 -32.58
N ILE A 59 -9.47 -2.77 -31.83
CA ILE A 59 -9.49 -2.76 -30.36
C ILE A 59 -9.94 -1.44 -29.75
N PHE A 60 -10.11 -0.38 -30.54
CA PHE A 60 -10.51 0.92 -29.99
C PHE A 60 -12.01 0.99 -29.71
N ILE A 61 -12.38 1.74 -28.67
CA ILE A 61 -13.76 2.14 -28.41
C ILE A 61 -14.28 2.89 -29.63
N THR A 62 -15.50 2.57 -30.08
CA THR A 62 -16.07 3.16 -31.30
C THR A 62 -17.25 4.07 -31.01
N ASN A 63 -17.49 5.04 -31.89
CA ASN A 63 -18.70 5.86 -31.88
C ASN A 63 -19.88 5.13 -32.54
N SER A 64 -21.03 5.80 -32.69
CA SER A 64 -22.23 5.23 -33.31
C SER A 64 -22.09 4.90 -34.81
N THR A 65 -21.03 5.37 -35.48
CA THR A 65 -20.72 5.04 -36.88
C THR A 65 -19.66 3.95 -37.00
N HIS A 66 -19.32 3.27 -35.91
CA HIS A 66 -18.29 2.21 -35.83
C HIS A 66 -16.88 2.68 -36.20
N GLN A 67 -16.61 3.98 -36.07
CA GLN A 67 -15.25 4.52 -36.17
C GLN A 67 -14.67 4.70 -34.77
N PRO A 68 -13.33 4.60 -34.59
CA PRO A 68 -12.70 4.90 -33.31
C PRO A 68 -13.16 6.26 -32.77
N ILE A 69 -13.54 6.31 -31.50
CA ILE A 69 -13.85 7.58 -30.84
C ILE A 69 -12.52 8.31 -30.57
N ILE A 70 -12.44 9.56 -31.01
CA ILE A 70 -11.24 10.38 -30.84
C ILE A 70 -11.48 11.39 -29.71
N GLY A 71 -10.63 11.35 -28.69
CA GLY A 71 -10.57 12.34 -27.63
C GLY A 71 -9.24 13.09 -27.66
N VAL A 72 -8.92 13.78 -26.57
CA VAL A 72 -7.67 14.55 -26.43
C VAL A 72 -7.06 14.27 -25.06
N VAL A 73 -5.79 13.86 -25.04
CA VAL A 73 -4.99 13.68 -23.81
C VAL A 73 -3.57 14.22 -24.08
N TRP A 74 -2.55 13.73 -23.38
CA TRP A 74 -1.18 14.28 -23.42
C TRP A 74 -0.54 14.33 -24.80
N PRO A 75 -0.62 13.29 -25.68
CA PRO A 75 -0.04 13.36 -27.02
C PRO A 75 -0.92 14.12 -28.03
N GLY A 76 -1.99 14.79 -27.59
CA GLY A 76 -2.99 15.42 -28.45
C GLY A 76 -4.17 14.49 -28.72
N GLU A 77 -4.57 14.34 -29.98
CA GLU A 77 -5.69 13.48 -30.38
C GLU A 77 -5.36 12.00 -30.15
N VAL A 78 -6.25 11.28 -29.48
CA VAL A 78 -6.07 9.87 -29.11
C VAL A 78 -7.30 9.02 -29.38
N ALA A 79 -7.08 7.74 -29.67
CA ALA A 79 -8.07 6.69 -29.56
C ALA A 79 -7.90 5.91 -28.25
N PHE A 80 -9.01 5.38 -27.71
CA PHE A 80 -9.02 4.68 -26.43
C PHE A 80 -9.17 3.17 -26.65
N PRO A 81 -8.24 2.32 -26.19
CA PRO A 81 -8.40 0.88 -26.20
C PRO A 81 -9.64 0.46 -25.40
N ASP A 82 -10.39 -0.48 -25.95
CA ASP A 82 -11.45 -1.18 -25.27
C ASP A 82 -10.84 -2.35 -24.48
N PHE A 83 -10.59 -2.14 -23.20
CA PHE A 83 -10.06 -3.19 -22.31
C PHE A 83 -11.09 -4.28 -21.98
N THR A 84 -12.33 -4.17 -22.44
CA THR A 84 -13.29 -5.29 -22.40
C THR A 84 -13.17 -6.23 -23.60
N ASN A 85 -12.52 -5.78 -24.68
CA ASN A 85 -12.25 -6.60 -25.86
C ASN A 85 -11.16 -7.65 -25.55
N PRO A 86 -11.37 -8.94 -25.86
CA PRO A 86 -10.36 -9.98 -25.66
C PRO A 86 -9.09 -9.76 -26.51
N HIS A 87 -9.20 -9.20 -27.71
CA HIS A 87 -8.05 -8.92 -28.59
C HIS A 87 -7.11 -7.86 -28.00
N THR A 88 -7.62 -6.98 -27.14
CA THR A 88 -6.80 -5.98 -26.44
C THR A 88 -5.74 -6.65 -25.56
N GLN A 89 -5.93 -7.87 -25.06
CA GLN A 89 -4.86 -8.57 -24.33
C GLN A 89 -3.67 -8.90 -25.24
N ILE A 90 -3.95 -9.37 -26.46
CA ILE A 90 -2.91 -9.71 -27.44
C ILE A 90 -2.12 -8.46 -27.82
N TYR A 91 -2.83 -7.35 -28.03
CA TYR A 91 -2.25 -6.04 -28.27
C TYR A 91 -1.36 -5.59 -27.10
N TRP A 92 -1.90 -5.62 -25.88
CA TRP A 92 -1.20 -5.14 -24.68
C TRP A 92 0.03 -5.99 -24.35
N ASP A 93 -0.08 -7.33 -24.41
CA ASP A 93 1.04 -8.26 -24.26
C ASP A 93 2.18 -7.92 -25.22
N LYS A 94 1.85 -7.64 -26.49
CA LYS A 94 2.83 -7.31 -27.52
C LYS A 94 3.57 -6.02 -27.17
N PHE A 95 2.86 -4.94 -26.88
CA PHE A 95 3.49 -3.64 -26.69
C PHE A 95 4.23 -3.50 -25.36
N VAL A 96 3.71 -4.09 -24.28
CA VAL A 96 4.45 -4.20 -23.01
C VAL A 96 5.73 -5.01 -23.21
N SER A 97 5.66 -6.16 -23.89
CA SER A 97 6.85 -7.00 -24.15
C SER A 97 7.88 -6.31 -25.05
N LEU A 98 7.44 -5.69 -26.15
CA LEU A 98 8.33 -4.98 -27.07
C LEU A 98 9.00 -3.80 -26.35
N PHE A 99 8.25 -3.03 -25.57
CA PHE A 99 8.83 -1.90 -24.86
C PHE A 99 9.79 -2.33 -23.75
N HIS A 100 9.46 -3.40 -23.02
CA HIS A 100 10.34 -4.00 -22.02
C HIS A 100 11.67 -4.49 -22.63
N SER A 101 11.65 -4.96 -23.88
CA SER A 101 12.88 -5.34 -24.60
C SER A 101 13.81 -4.16 -24.93
N ASN A 102 13.28 -2.92 -24.93
CA ASN A 102 14.06 -1.70 -25.14
C ASN A 102 14.51 -1.07 -23.82
N ILE A 103 13.64 -1.09 -22.80
CA ILE A 103 13.92 -0.61 -21.45
C ILE A 103 13.34 -1.56 -20.40
N SER A 104 14.18 -2.11 -19.52
CA SER A 104 13.78 -3.15 -18.57
C SER A 104 13.10 -2.57 -17.32
N PHE A 105 11.84 -2.15 -17.43
CA PHE A 105 11.05 -1.67 -16.30
C PHE A 105 10.48 -2.83 -15.45
N ASP A 106 10.27 -2.58 -14.16
CA ASP A 106 9.85 -3.58 -13.17
C ASP A 106 8.34 -3.55 -12.86
N GLY A 107 7.64 -2.50 -13.32
CA GLY A 107 6.21 -2.32 -13.10
C GLY A 107 5.65 -1.12 -13.87
N LEU A 108 4.32 -0.99 -13.84
CA LEU A 108 3.59 0.05 -14.57
C LEU A 108 2.66 0.84 -13.64
N TRP A 109 2.78 2.15 -13.71
CA TRP A 109 1.82 3.09 -13.16
C TRP A 109 0.83 3.44 -14.28
N ILE A 110 -0.40 2.95 -14.19
CA ILE A 110 -1.43 3.22 -15.19
C ILE A 110 -2.29 4.41 -14.75
N ASP A 111 -2.22 5.49 -15.51
CA ASP A 111 -2.86 6.77 -15.20
C ASP A 111 -3.95 7.12 -16.21
N MET A 112 -4.73 8.17 -15.96
CA MET A 112 -5.71 8.70 -16.91
C MET A 112 -6.84 7.73 -17.30
N ASN A 113 -7.09 6.71 -16.46
CA ASN A 113 -7.90 5.55 -16.80
C ASN A 113 -9.31 5.51 -16.19
N GLU A 114 -9.90 6.69 -15.93
CA GLU A 114 -11.33 6.82 -15.66
C GLU A 114 -12.24 6.29 -16.78
N PRO A 115 -11.99 6.49 -18.10
CA PRO A 115 -10.89 7.17 -18.79
C PRO A 115 -11.07 8.69 -18.83
N SER A 116 -9.97 9.40 -18.58
CA SER A 116 -9.92 10.86 -18.64
C SER A 116 -9.84 11.35 -20.09
N ASN A 117 -10.55 12.43 -20.38
CA ASN A 117 -10.54 13.11 -21.67
C ASN A 117 -10.52 14.63 -21.46
N PHE A 118 -9.65 15.36 -22.18
CA PHE A 118 -9.55 16.82 -22.04
C PHE A 118 -10.70 17.56 -22.74
N VAL A 119 -11.40 16.90 -23.66
CA VAL A 119 -12.64 17.39 -24.28
C VAL A 119 -13.85 16.60 -23.78
N PRO A 120 -15.04 17.20 -23.66
CA PRO A 120 -16.23 16.48 -23.23
C PRO A 120 -16.70 15.52 -24.33
N GLY A 121 -16.67 14.23 -24.06
CA GLY A 121 -17.14 13.21 -24.97
C GLY A 121 -16.13 12.82 -26.06
N SER A 122 -16.09 13.59 -27.14
CA SER A 122 -15.17 13.34 -28.26
C SER A 122 -14.85 14.65 -29.00
N LEU A 123 -13.88 14.62 -29.90
CA LEU A 123 -13.53 15.77 -30.75
C LEU A 123 -14.71 16.21 -31.63
N ASP A 124 -15.57 15.27 -32.05
CA ASP A 124 -16.79 15.52 -32.83
C ASP A 124 -18.03 15.80 -31.95
N GLY A 125 -17.85 15.88 -30.63
CA GLY A 125 -18.93 15.94 -29.64
C GLY A 125 -19.65 14.60 -29.45
N CYS A 126 -20.86 14.63 -28.87
CA CYS A 126 -21.66 13.43 -28.65
C CYS A 126 -23.06 13.55 -29.27
N PRO A 127 -23.64 12.44 -29.75
CA PRO A 127 -25.04 12.41 -30.18
C PRO A 127 -25.99 12.85 -29.05
N ASN A 128 -26.97 13.69 -29.36
CA ASN A 128 -27.98 14.08 -28.39
C ASN A 128 -28.99 12.93 -28.16
N THR A 129 -28.69 12.08 -27.17
CA THR A 129 -29.49 10.89 -26.83
C THR A 129 -29.79 10.87 -25.33
N SER A 130 -30.77 10.08 -24.91
CA SER A 130 -31.06 9.86 -23.49
C SER A 130 -29.95 9.12 -22.75
N ILE A 131 -28.96 8.54 -23.46
CA ILE A 131 -27.80 7.89 -22.85
C ILE A 131 -26.72 8.91 -22.51
N ASN A 132 -26.49 9.90 -23.39
CA ASN A 132 -25.56 11.00 -23.10
C ASN A 132 -26.21 12.08 -22.20
N ASN A 133 -27.54 12.17 -22.19
CA ASN A 133 -28.35 13.08 -21.38
C ASN A 133 -29.44 12.30 -20.63
N PRO A 134 -29.09 11.56 -19.56
CA PRO A 134 -30.05 10.72 -18.84
C PRO A 134 -31.13 11.56 -18.14
N PRO A 135 -32.35 11.02 -17.95
CA PRO A 135 -33.43 11.72 -17.25
C PRO A 135 -33.11 11.98 -15.78
N PHE A 136 -32.16 11.24 -15.20
CA PHE A 136 -31.62 11.45 -13.87
C PHE A 136 -30.09 11.53 -13.96
N LEU A 137 -29.53 12.65 -13.51
CA LEU A 137 -28.10 12.87 -13.40
C LEU A 137 -27.71 12.74 -11.92
N PRO A 138 -26.90 11.74 -11.54
CA PRO A 138 -26.29 11.71 -10.21
C PRO A 138 -25.47 12.98 -9.97
N GLY A 139 -25.18 13.33 -8.70
CA GLY A 139 -24.36 14.49 -8.34
C GLY A 139 -22.87 14.33 -8.69
N VAL A 140 -22.57 14.15 -9.98
CA VAL A 140 -21.21 14.05 -10.53
C VAL A 140 -20.52 15.43 -10.49
N TYR A 141 -19.21 15.44 -10.24
CA TYR A 141 -18.33 16.60 -9.97
C TYR A 141 -18.86 17.98 -10.42
N HIS A 142 -19.06 18.88 -9.45
CA HIS A 142 -19.56 20.24 -9.66
C HIS A 142 -18.50 21.29 -9.32
N GLU A 143 -17.70 21.72 -10.29
CA GLU A 143 -16.99 23.02 -10.21
C GLU A 143 -17.97 24.17 -10.50
N GLY A 144 -18.96 24.37 -9.63
CA GLY A 144 -19.96 25.44 -9.79
C GLY A 144 -21.11 25.11 -10.76
N LEU A 145 -21.77 26.17 -11.27
CA LEU A 145 -23.04 26.18 -12.03
C LEU A 145 -23.21 24.92 -12.89
N ILE A 146 -24.36 24.23 -12.71
CA ILE A 146 -24.85 23.05 -13.46
C ILE A 146 -24.00 22.80 -14.71
N ASP A 147 -23.12 21.82 -14.60
CA ASP A 147 -22.22 21.49 -15.69
C ASP A 147 -23.04 21.08 -16.93
N ILE A 148 -22.98 21.91 -17.97
CA ILE A 148 -23.71 21.74 -19.23
C ILE A 148 -23.37 20.42 -19.94
N PHE A 149 -22.23 19.80 -19.60
CA PHE A 149 -21.77 18.55 -20.19
C PHE A 149 -22.17 17.31 -19.39
N GLY A 150 -22.72 17.44 -18.18
CA GLY A 150 -23.24 16.30 -17.41
C GLY A 150 -22.25 15.12 -17.28
N ILE A 151 -22.73 13.89 -17.52
CA ILE A 151 -21.91 12.68 -17.36
C ILE A 151 -20.80 12.50 -18.41
N ILE A 152 -20.75 13.28 -19.49
CA ILE A 152 -19.67 13.19 -20.50
C ILE A 152 -18.51 14.14 -20.19
N LYS A 153 -18.61 14.97 -19.15
CA LYS A 153 -17.50 15.85 -18.76
C LYS A 153 -16.28 15.02 -18.36
N LYS A 154 -15.12 15.43 -18.89
CA LYS A 154 -13.82 14.82 -18.62
C LYS A 154 -13.72 13.34 -19.02
N THR A 155 -14.62 12.83 -19.85
CA THR A 155 -14.60 11.43 -20.30
C THR A 155 -15.22 11.27 -21.69
N LEU A 156 -15.51 10.04 -22.11
CA LEU A 156 -16.03 9.69 -23.43
C LEU A 156 -17.55 9.84 -23.55
N CYS A 157 -18.05 9.83 -24.79
CA CYS A 157 -19.49 9.74 -25.02
C CYS A 157 -20.04 8.44 -24.40
N MET A 158 -21.10 8.54 -23.61
CA MET A 158 -21.73 7.39 -22.97
C MET A 158 -22.34 6.41 -23.96
N SER A 159 -22.75 6.90 -25.13
CA SER A 159 -23.20 6.09 -26.25
C SER A 159 -22.07 5.41 -27.03
N ALA A 160 -20.80 5.59 -26.66
CA ALA A 160 -19.68 4.92 -27.31
C ALA A 160 -19.75 3.39 -27.06
N ASN A 161 -19.35 2.61 -28.05
CA ASN A 161 -19.50 1.16 -28.05
C ASN A 161 -18.20 0.48 -27.65
N GLN A 162 -18.30 -0.39 -26.63
CA GLN A 162 -17.26 -1.34 -26.21
C GLN A 162 -17.79 -2.77 -26.41
N SER A 163 -16.89 -3.74 -26.42
CA SER A 163 -17.17 -5.14 -26.69
C SER A 163 -18.12 -5.75 -25.67
N ALA A 164 -17.99 -5.36 -24.39
CA ALA A 164 -18.89 -5.82 -23.33
C ALA A 164 -20.24 -5.08 -23.33
N SER A 165 -20.25 -3.77 -23.57
CA SER A 165 -21.46 -2.94 -23.56
C SER A 165 -21.21 -1.52 -24.06
N LEU A 166 -22.24 -0.67 -24.03
CA LEU A 166 -22.05 0.78 -24.16
C LEU A 166 -21.21 1.33 -23.01
N HIS A 167 -20.42 2.37 -23.29
CA HIS A 167 -19.59 3.06 -22.30
C HIS A 167 -20.39 3.52 -21.08
N TYR A 168 -21.65 3.93 -21.26
CA TYR A 168 -22.58 4.20 -20.16
C TYR A 168 -22.60 3.12 -19.06
N ASN A 169 -22.60 1.84 -19.46
CA ASN A 169 -22.71 0.71 -18.52
C ASN A 169 -21.36 0.29 -17.93
N VAL A 170 -20.25 0.55 -18.63
CA VAL A 170 -18.93 0.01 -18.30
C VAL A 170 -17.87 1.10 -18.09
N HIS A 171 -18.26 2.37 -18.06
CA HIS A 171 -17.38 3.52 -17.82
C HIS A 171 -16.53 3.31 -16.56
N SER A 172 -17.19 3.06 -15.42
CA SER A 172 -16.51 2.81 -14.15
C SER A 172 -15.76 1.47 -14.06
N LEU A 173 -15.75 0.66 -15.12
CA LEU A 173 -14.94 -0.56 -15.22
C LEU A 173 -13.65 -0.36 -16.03
N TYR A 174 -13.43 0.82 -16.62
CA TYR A 174 -12.32 1.04 -17.55
C TYR A 174 -10.96 0.76 -16.88
N GLY A 175 -10.61 1.48 -15.81
CA GLY A 175 -9.38 1.27 -15.05
C GLY A 175 -9.27 -0.13 -14.44
N PHE A 176 -10.38 -0.73 -13.99
CA PHE A 176 -10.40 -2.13 -13.54
C PHE A 176 -10.00 -3.11 -14.64
N SER A 177 -10.54 -2.92 -15.85
CA SER A 177 -10.27 -3.78 -16.99
C SER A 177 -8.85 -3.59 -17.54
N GLU A 178 -8.33 -2.35 -17.51
CA GLU A 178 -6.94 -2.06 -17.85
C GLU A 178 -5.97 -2.66 -16.83
N ALA A 179 -6.20 -2.49 -15.53
CA ALA A 179 -5.37 -3.05 -14.47
C ALA A 179 -5.24 -4.58 -14.60
N ASN A 180 -6.36 -5.27 -14.87
CA ASN A 180 -6.37 -6.71 -15.12
C ASN A 180 -5.49 -7.11 -16.32
N LYS A 181 -5.63 -6.43 -17.46
CA LYS A 181 -4.79 -6.76 -18.64
C LYS A 181 -3.33 -6.42 -18.42
N THR A 182 -3.05 -5.32 -17.73
CA THR A 182 -1.70 -4.83 -17.43
C THR A 182 -0.97 -5.79 -16.49
N MET A 183 -1.61 -6.25 -15.41
CA MET A 183 -1.02 -7.24 -14.51
C MET A 183 -0.69 -8.54 -15.27
N ARG A 184 -1.62 -9.07 -16.08
CA ARG A 184 -1.38 -10.27 -16.90
C ARG A 184 -0.22 -10.10 -17.88
N ALA A 185 -0.13 -8.92 -18.52
CA ALA A 185 0.96 -8.64 -19.45
C ALA A 185 2.32 -8.58 -18.72
N LEU A 186 2.37 -7.96 -17.53
CA LEU A 186 3.57 -7.90 -16.71
C LEU A 186 4.01 -9.27 -16.20
N GLU A 187 3.09 -10.08 -15.66
CA GLU A 187 3.38 -11.45 -15.21
C GLU A 187 3.94 -12.31 -16.36
N LYS A 188 3.41 -12.13 -17.57
CA LYS A 188 3.88 -12.82 -18.77
C LYS A 188 5.27 -12.36 -19.21
N VAL A 189 5.57 -11.06 -19.09
CA VAL A 189 6.84 -10.46 -19.55
C VAL A 189 7.96 -10.70 -18.55
N LEU A 190 7.67 -10.57 -17.25
CA LEU A 190 8.65 -10.63 -16.17
C LEU A 190 8.78 -12.03 -15.57
N GLY A 191 7.74 -12.86 -15.62
CA GLY A 191 7.72 -14.20 -15.01
C GLY A 191 7.59 -14.20 -13.47
N ASN A 192 7.62 -13.01 -12.85
CA ASN A 192 7.51 -12.78 -11.41
C ASN A 192 6.32 -11.85 -11.11
N ARG A 193 5.98 -11.71 -9.82
CA ARG A 193 5.09 -10.64 -9.33
C ARG A 193 5.67 -9.30 -9.76
N SER A 194 4.79 -8.42 -10.22
CA SER A 194 5.13 -7.07 -10.65
C SER A 194 4.25 -6.06 -9.91
N LEU A 195 4.44 -4.78 -10.21
CA LEU A 195 3.71 -3.69 -9.62
C LEU A 195 2.81 -3.04 -10.68
N VAL A 196 1.51 -3.02 -10.40
CA VAL A 196 0.55 -2.13 -11.07
C VAL A 196 0.01 -1.15 -10.05
N ILE A 197 0.11 0.15 -10.33
CA ILE A 197 -0.51 1.21 -9.53
C ILE A 197 -1.51 1.93 -10.44
N SER A 198 -2.81 1.85 -10.11
CA SER A 198 -3.90 2.38 -10.95
C SER A 198 -4.59 3.58 -10.31
N ARG A 199 -4.96 4.59 -11.12
CA ARG A 199 -5.77 5.71 -10.64
C ARG A 199 -7.21 5.29 -10.43
N SER A 200 -7.88 4.92 -11.51
CA SER A 200 -9.26 4.48 -11.49
C SER A 200 -9.36 3.05 -10.99
N THR A 201 -10.35 2.78 -10.15
CA THR A 201 -10.59 1.47 -9.53
C THR A 201 -12.08 1.14 -9.48
N PHE A 202 -12.39 -0.14 -9.34
CA PHE A 202 -13.73 -0.67 -9.10
C PHE A 202 -13.64 -1.77 -8.00
N PRO A 203 -14.73 -2.16 -7.31
CA PRO A 203 -14.69 -3.28 -6.39
C PRO A 203 -13.98 -4.52 -6.96
N GLY A 204 -12.95 -5.00 -6.25
CA GLY A 204 -12.09 -6.10 -6.70
C GLY A 204 -10.79 -5.68 -7.40
N SER A 205 -10.56 -4.39 -7.67
CA SER A 205 -9.30 -3.91 -8.28
C SER A 205 -8.04 -4.30 -7.51
N GLY A 206 -8.11 -4.48 -6.19
CA GLY A 206 -6.98 -4.87 -5.34
C GLY A 206 -6.37 -6.24 -5.68
N VAL A 207 -7.05 -7.06 -6.48
CA VAL A 207 -6.50 -8.33 -7.02
C VAL A 207 -5.41 -8.08 -8.06
N PHE A 208 -5.47 -6.95 -8.78
CA PHE A 208 -4.58 -6.67 -9.92
C PHE A 208 -3.51 -5.64 -9.63
N GLY A 209 -3.57 -4.93 -8.50
CA GLY A 209 -2.61 -3.87 -8.20
C GLY A 209 -3.00 -2.99 -7.02
N GLY A 210 -2.19 -1.96 -6.80
CA GLY A 210 -2.42 -0.92 -5.81
C GLY A 210 -3.07 0.34 -6.38
N HIS A 211 -3.24 1.33 -5.52
CA HIS A 211 -3.85 2.61 -5.82
C HIS A 211 -3.06 3.75 -5.15
N TRP A 212 -3.13 4.96 -5.71
CA TRP A 212 -2.76 6.17 -4.99
C TRP A 212 -3.93 7.14 -5.05
N LEU A 213 -4.11 7.95 -4.01
CA LEU A 213 -5.29 8.83 -3.84
C LEU A 213 -5.41 9.99 -4.86
N GLY A 214 -4.62 9.96 -5.94
CA GLY A 214 -4.65 10.95 -7.01
C GLY A 214 -3.93 12.25 -6.67
N ASP A 215 -4.22 13.25 -7.49
CA ASP A 215 -3.57 14.57 -7.52
C ASP A 215 -3.96 15.41 -6.29
N ASN A 216 -3.35 15.10 -5.14
CA ASN A 216 -3.53 15.85 -3.91
C ASN A 216 -2.74 17.18 -3.93
N GLU A 217 -3.09 18.12 -3.04
CA GLU A 217 -2.39 19.39 -2.91
C GLU A 217 -1.37 19.37 -1.78
N SER A 218 -0.30 20.16 -1.91
CA SER A 218 0.72 20.41 -0.87
C SER A 218 0.17 21.27 0.27
N LYS A 219 -0.81 20.73 1.00
CA LYS A 219 -1.53 21.36 2.11
C LYS A 219 -1.74 20.37 3.26
N TYR A 220 -1.63 20.84 4.51
CA TYR A 220 -1.89 20.05 5.72
C TYR A 220 -3.27 19.36 5.69
N ARG A 221 -4.30 20.00 5.13
CA ARG A 221 -5.63 19.39 4.97
C ARG A 221 -5.61 18.14 4.09
N HIS A 222 -4.83 18.11 3.01
CA HIS A 222 -4.72 16.93 2.16
C HIS A 222 -3.88 15.84 2.84
N MET A 223 -2.86 16.23 3.61
CA MET A 223 -2.15 15.30 4.49
C MET A 223 -3.08 14.66 5.53
N GLN A 224 -4.00 15.43 6.14
CA GLN A 224 -5.03 14.89 7.04
C GLN A 224 -5.96 13.91 6.32
N ASN A 225 -6.59 14.36 5.24
CA ASN A 225 -7.56 13.57 4.48
C ASN A 225 -6.97 12.28 3.90
N SER A 226 -5.65 12.24 3.69
CA SER A 226 -4.97 11.04 3.20
C SER A 226 -5.16 9.83 4.10
N ILE A 227 -5.28 10.03 5.42
CA ILE A 227 -5.45 8.94 6.39
C ILE A 227 -6.80 8.29 6.15
N THR A 228 -7.88 9.08 6.14
CA THR A 228 -9.23 8.60 5.83
C THR A 228 -9.29 7.89 4.47
N GLY A 229 -8.70 8.47 3.42
CA GLY A 229 -8.67 7.83 2.10
C GLY A 229 -7.96 6.46 2.11
N ILE A 230 -6.81 6.35 2.79
CA ILE A 230 -6.09 5.08 2.91
C ILE A 230 -6.88 4.03 3.71
N LEU A 231 -7.58 4.47 4.76
CA LEU A 231 -8.43 3.60 5.57
C LEU A 231 -9.64 3.10 4.76
N ASP A 232 -10.26 3.95 3.96
CA ASP A 232 -11.35 3.59 3.06
C ASP A 232 -10.91 2.54 2.04
N PHE A 233 -9.78 2.75 1.36
CA PHE A 233 -9.23 1.77 0.40
C PHE A 233 -8.81 0.46 1.05
N SER A 234 -8.39 0.48 2.31
CA SER A 234 -8.16 -0.73 3.09
C SER A 234 -9.47 -1.52 3.28
N LEU A 235 -10.60 -0.85 3.54
CA LEU A 235 -11.92 -1.47 3.61
C LEU A 235 -12.44 -1.94 2.24
N PHE A 236 -12.03 -1.28 1.14
CA PHE A 236 -12.37 -1.70 -0.22
C PHE A 236 -11.57 -2.92 -0.71
N GLY A 237 -10.66 -3.45 0.11
CA GLY A 237 -9.80 -4.58 -0.26
C GLY A 237 -8.68 -4.18 -1.22
N ILE A 238 -8.20 -2.94 -1.16
CA ILE A 238 -7.06 -2.43 -1.92
C ILE A 238 -6.00 -1.96 -0.91
N PRO A 239 -5.31 -2.89 -0.23
CA PRO A 239 -4.43 -2.56 0.89
C PRO A 239 -3.13 -1.87 0.46
N LEU A 240 -2.68 -2.03 -0.79
CA LEU A 240 -1.52 -1.33 -1.33
C LEU A 240 -1.93 0.06 -1.80
N VAL A 241 -2.12 0.97 -0.84
CA VAL A 241 -2.61 2.32 -1.08
C VAL A 241 -1.78 3.39 -0.35
N GLY A 242 -1.71 4.58 -0.92
CA GLY A 242 -1.01 5.74 -0.37
C GLY A 242 -1.44 7.06 -1.01
N ALA A 243 -0.95 8.17 -0.49
CA ALA A 243 -1.05 9.49 -1.12
C ALA A 243 0.33 9.96 -1.58
N ASP A 244 0.37 10.91 -2.51
CA ASP A 244 1.62 11.55 -2.90
C ASP A 244 2.17 12.38 -1.74
N ILE A 245 3.29 11.90 -1.20
CA ILE A 245 3.92 12.47 -0.01
C ILE A 245 4.46 13.86 -0.36
N CYS A 246 4.28 14.80 0.57
CA CYS A 246 4.55 16.24 0.44
C CYS A 246 3.53 17.02 -0.42
N GLY A 247 2.65 16.31 -1.14
CA GLY A 247 1.61 16.84 -2.02
C GLY A 247 2.06 16.89 -3.48
N PHE A 248 1.13 16.63 -4.41
CA PHE A 248 1.41 16.65 -5.84
C PHE A 248 1.32 18.07 -6.43
N SER A 249 0.20 18.77 -6.21
CA SER A 249 -0.05 20.11 -6.75
C SER A 249 0.29 21.22 -5.74
N GLY A 250 0.92 22.29 -6.23
CA GLY A 250 1.34 23.42 -5.41
C GLY A 250 2.66 23.15 -4.68
N SER A 251 3.39 24.22 -4.37
CA SER A 251 4.71 24.10 -3.76
C SER A 251 4.62 23.71 -2.28
N THR A 252 5.29 22.62 -1.89
CA THR A 252 5.37 22.20 -0.49
C THR A 252 6.27 23.12 0.35
N THR A 253 6.16 23.02 1.67
CA THR A 253 7.09 23.65 2.62
C THR A 253 7.97 22.59 3.27
N GLU A 254 9.14 22.97 3.78
CA GLU A 254 10.02 22.05 4.49
C GLU A 254 9.34 21.41 5.71
N GLU A 255 8.56 22.18 6.46
CA GLU A 255 7.81 21.65 7.61
C GLU A 255 6.75 20.64 7.18
N LEU A 256 5.92 21.01 6.19
CA LEU A 256 4.87 20.12 5.68
C LEU A 256 5.49 18.84 5.13
N CYS A 257 6.54 18.95 4.31
CA CYS A 257 7.16 17.78 3.70
C CYS A 257 7.87 16.91 4.76
N THR A 258 8.47 17.49 5.80
CA THR A 258 9.03 16.73 6.93
C THR A 258 7.95 15.93 7.67
N ARG A 259 6.80 16.57 7.97
CA ARG A 259 5.65 15.89 8.60
C ARG A 259 5.02 14.83 7.68
N TRP A 260 4.96 15.11 6.39
CA TRP A 260 4.38 14.17 5.43
C TRP A 260 5.31 13.00 5.15
N MET A 261 6.63 13.18 5.12
CA MET A 261 7.59 12.07 5.05
C MET A 261 7.48 11.15 6.28
N GLN A 262 7.27 11.74 7.46
CA GLN A 262 7.00 10.98 8.69
C GLN A 262 5.73 10.14 8.60
N LEU A 263 4.61 10.74 8.20
CA LEU A 263 3.33 10.03 8.02
C LEU A 263 3.42 9.00 6.88
N GLY A 264 3.93 9.43 5.74
CA GLY A 264 3.95 8.68 4.49
C GLY A 264 4.86 7.45 4.52
N ALA A 265 5.86 7.42 5.41
CA ALA A 265 6.62 6.22 5.71
C ALA A 265 5.76 5.08 6.28
N PHE A 266 4.58 5.40 6.83
CA PHE A 266 3.59 4.43 7.32
C PHE A 266 2.42 4.19 6.36
N TYR A 267 2.42 4.77 5.15
CA TYR A 267 1.48 4.34 4.12
C TYR A 267 1.84 2.94 3.60
N PRO A 268 0.88 2.03 3.36
CA PRO A 268 1.16 0.75 2.73
C PRO A 268 1.93 0.90 1.40
N PHE A 269 1.47 1.81 0.53
CA PHE A 269 2.23 2.30 -0.64
C PHE A 269 2.82 3.68 -0.33
N SER A 270 4.15 3.82 -0.37
CA SER A 270 4.86 5.02 0.06
C SER A 270 5.63 5.63 -1.10
N ARG A 271 5.15 6.75 -1.65
CA ARG A 271 5.73 7.45 -2.81
C ARG A 271 5.71 8.95 -2.58
N ASN A 272 6.86 9.61 -2.76
CA ASN A 272 6.92 11.06 -2.97
C ASN A 272 6.83 11.31 -4.48
N HIS A 273 5.89 12.17 -4.88
CA HIS A 273 5.60 12.49 -6.28
C HIS A 273 5.19 13.96 -6.37
N ASN A 274 5.48 14.61 -7.50
CA ASN A 274 5.39 16.06 -7.64
C ASN A 274 4.90 16.47 -9.03
N ALA A 275 4.16 17.56 -9.11
CA ALA A 275 3.65 18.09 -10.38
C ALA A 275 4.76 18.77 -11.20
N ILE A 276 4.55 18.82 -12.53
CA ILE A 276 5.40 19.57 -13.43
C ILE A 276 5.37 21.07 -13.07
N GLY A 277 6.56 21.68 -12.99
CA GLY A 277 6.72 23.12 -12.72
C GLY A 277 6.80 23.50 -11.23
N GLU A 278 6.55 22.57 -10.32
CA GLU A 278 6.74 22.79 -8.88
C GLU A 278 8.23 22.63 -8.48
N PRO A 279 8.69 23.30 -7.39
CA PRO A 279 10.02 23.09 -6.84
C PRO A 279 10.28 21.63 -6.46
N ALA A 280 11.53 21.18 -6.57
CA ALA A 280 11.92 19.83 -6.15
C ALA A 280 11.61 19.60 -4.66
N GLN A 281 11.13 18.40 -4.35
CA GLN A 281 10.69 18.02 -3.00
C GLN A 281 11.12 16.60 -2.60
N ASP A 282 12.08 16.01 -3.33
CA ASP A 282 12.72 14.79 -2.87
C ASP A 282 13.48 15.06 -1.54
N PRO A 283 13.62 14.07 -0.65
CA PRO A 283 14.13 14.33 0.70
C PRO A 283 15.49 15.05 0.76
N ALA A 284 16.34 14.89 -0.27
CA ALA A 284 17.69 15.41 -0.30
C ALA A 284 17.77 16.93 -0.58
N VAL A 285 16.69 17.57 -1.02
CA VAL A 285 16.67 19.02 -1.32
C VAL A 285 16.50 19.92 -0.09
N PHE A 286 16.05 19.35 1.03
CA PHE A 286 15.78 20.09 2.27
C PHE A 286 16.99 20.19 3.20
N SER A 287 16.81 20.83 4.35
CA SER A 287 17.86 20.93 5.37
C SER A 287 18.34 19.56 5.88
N ASN A 288 19.55 19.53 6.44
CA ASN A 288 20.10 18.32 7.05
C ASN A 288 19.19 17.74 8.15
N ASP A 289 18.43 18.57 8.85
CA ASP A 289 17.52 18.14 9.92
C ASP A 289 16.30 17.42 9.32
N SER A 290 15.70 17.97 8.26
CA SER A 290 14.62 17.31 7.50
C SER A 290 15.08 16.02 6.82
N VAL A 291 16.30 16.01 6.28
CA VAL A 291 16.93 14.81 5.71
C VAL A 291 17.13 13.75 6.79
N ALA A 292 17.61 14.14 7.98
CA ALA A 292 17.81 13.22 9.10
C ALA A 292 16.49 12.61 9.59
N SER A 293 15.44 13.43 9.75
CA SER A 293 14.07 12.99 10.09
C SER A 293 13.52 12.01 9.05
N SER A 294 13.62 12.35 7.75
CA SER A 294 13.15 11.50 6.66
C SER A 294 13.90 10.18 6.60
N ARG A 295 15.22 10.20 6.77
CA ARG A 295 16.06 8.99 6.81
C ARG A 295 15.70 8.12 8.01
N ASP A 296 15.54 8.70 9.20
CA ASP A 296 15.20 7.94 10.41
C ASP A 296 13.85 7.22 10.30
N VAL A 297 12.82 7.89 9.78
CA VAL A 297 11.50 7.26 9.62
C VAL A 297 11.45 6.25 8.48
N LEU A 298 12.17 6.49 7.38
CA LEU A 298 12.30 5.50 6.30
C LEU A 298 13.07 4.26 6.75
N LEU A 299 14.15 4.40 7.52
CA LEU A 299 14.86 3.24 8.10
C LEU A 299 13.98 2.47 9.09
N LEU A 300 13.12 3.17 9.86
CA LEU A 300 12.12 2.51 10.69
C LEU A 300 11.12 1.70 9.84
N ARG A 301 10.61 2.27 8.75
CA ARG A 301 9.77 1.53 7.78
C ARG A 301 10.50 0.29 7.29
N TYR A 302 11.75 0.41 6.84
CA TYR A 302 12.55 -0.72 6.33
C TYR A 302 12.76 -1.80 7.38
N ARG A 303 12.97 -1.41 8.65
CA ARG A 303 13.09 -2.35 9.76
C ARG A 303 11.81 -3.17 10.00
N MET A 304 10.66 -2.58 9.70
CA MET A 304 9.33 -3.17 9.87
C MET A 304 8.79 -3.88 8.62
N LEU A 305 9.55 -3.94 7.52
CA LEU A 305 9.08 -4.59 6.30
C LEU A 305 8.68 -6.07 6.48
N PRO A 306 9.33 -6.90 7.32
CA PRO A 306 8.85 -8.26 7.56
C PRO A 306 7.44 -8.30 8.18
N PHE A 307 7.17 -7.40 9.12
CA PHE A 307 5.85 -7.23 9.70
C PHE A 307 4.84 -6.75 8.67
N LEU A 308 5.16 -5.68 7.92
CA LEU A 308 4.27 -5.14 6.88
C LEU A 308 3.96 -6.19 5.80
N TYR A 309 4.96 -6.95 5.37
CA TYR A 309 4.81 -8.02 4.38
C TYR A 309 3.96 -9.18 4.90
N THR A 310 4.08 -9.52 6.19
CA THR A 310 3.20 -10.49 6.84
C THR A 310 1.75 -10.00 6.88
N LEU A 311 1.51 -8.69 7.10
CA LEU A 311 0.16 -8.12 7.01
C LEU A 311 -0.41 -8.23 5.59
N PHE A 312 0.41 -7.97 4.56
CA PHE A 312 0.00 -8.16 3.16
C PHE A 312 -0.30 -9.63 2.84
N HIS A 313 0.47 -10.58 3.37
CA HIS A 313 0.16 -12.00 3.25
C HIS A 313 -1.23 -12.31 3.83
N PHE A 314 -1.54 -11.83 5.05
CA PHE A 314 -2.88 -12.02 5.61
C PHE A 314 -3.98 -11.34 4.79
N ALA A 315 -3.73 -10.14 4.29
CA ALA A 315 -4.66 -9.48 3.38
C ALA A 315 -4.95 -10.34 2.13
N HIS A 316 -3.91 -10.95 1.55
CA HIS A 316 -4.01 -11.82 0.39
C HIS A 316 -4.79 -13.13 0.68
N VAL A 317 -4.49 -13.82 1.79
CA VAL A 317 -5.07 -15.16 2.03
C VAL A 317 -6.42 -15.15 2.76
N ASN A 318 -6.75 -14.09 3.50
CA ASN A 318 -7.97 -14.04 4.31
C ASN A 318 -8.74 -12.71 4.28
N GLY A 319 -8.30 -11.72 3.49
CA GLY A 319 -8.99 -10.44 3.38
C GLY A 319 -8.79 -9.51 4.58
N SER A 320 -7.76 -9.72 5.40
CA SER A 320 -7.37 -8.78 6.45
C SER A 320 -6.97 -7.41 5.90
N THR A 321 -7.07 -6.37 6.74
CA THR A 321 -6.59 -5.02 6.42
C THR A 321 -5.12 -4.83 6.82
N VAL A 322 -4.36 -4.01 6.06
CA VAL A 322 -2.97 -3.67 6.39
C VAL A 322 -2.94 -2.41 7.27
N ALA A 323 -3.22 -1.25 6.70
CA ALA A 323 -3.61 -0.07 7.45
C ALA A 323 -5.08 -0.22 7.88
N ARG A 324 -5.42 0.14 9.12
CA ARG A 324 -6.79 -0.02 9.62
C ARG A 324 -7.19 1.01 10.66
N PRO A 325 -8.49 1.33 10.77
CA PRO A 325 -8.96 2.25 11.79
C PRO A 325 -8.93 1.59 13.18
N LEU A 326 -8.81 2.40 14.23
CA LEU A 326 -8.73 1.90 15.62
C LEU A 326 -9.96 1.08 16.03
N PHE A 327 -11.13 1.38 15.45
CA PHE A 327 -12.33 0.63 15.78
C PHE A 327 -12.24 -0.84 15.31
N PHE A 328 -11.41 -1.23 14.33
CA PHE A 328 -11.44 -2.54 13.67
C PHE A 328 -10.77 -3.71 14.46
N ASP A 329 -11.39 -4.91 14.55
CA ASP A 329 -10.83 -6.16 15.16
C ASP A 329 -10.38 -7.19 14.12
N PRO A 330 -9.18 -7.76 14.24
CA PRO A 330 -8.84 -9.01 13.55
C PRO A 330 -9.15 -10.31 14.32
N HIS A 331 -9.40 -10.28 15.65
CA HIS A 331 -9.50 -11.50 16.48
C HIS A 331 -10.92 -11.84 16.94
N SER A 332 -11.93 -11.07 16.52
CA SER A 332 -13.30 -11.51 16.69
C SER A 332 -13.58 -12.65 15.69
N ASN A 333 -13.30 -13.89 16.09
CA ASN A 333 -13.97 -15.09 15.58
C ASN A 333 -15.47 -15.09 15.98
N ILE A 334 -16.11 -13.93 15.94
CA ILE A 334 -17.54 -13.77 16.17
C ILE A 334 -18.18 -13.89 14.79
N PHE A 335 -18.60 -15.11 14.48
CA PHE A 335 -19.64 -15.34 13.48
C PHE A 335 -20.78 -14.33 13.72
N CYS A 336 -21.14 -13.56 12.70
CA CYS A 336 -22.37 -12.79 12.72
C CYS A 336 -23.57 -13.75 12.69
N SER A 337 -23.98 -14.25 13.87
CA SER A 337 -25.19 -15.07 14.02
C SER A 337 -26.34 -14.33 14.70
N SER A 338 -26.18 -13.07 15.10
CA SER A 338 -27.29 -12.31 15.68
C SER A 338 -27.09 -10.79 15.68
N ILE A 339 -27.23 -10.15 14.51
CA ILE A 339 -27.89 -8.85 14.45
C ILE A 339 -29.29 -9.10 13.88
N ARG A 340 -30.18 -9.66 14.71
CA ARG A 340 -31.60 -9.33 14.57
C ARG A 340 -31.73 -7.92 15.12
N THR A 341 -32.08 -6.96 14.26
CA THR A 341 -33.24 -6.05 14.42
C THR A 341 -33.02 -4.76 13.60
N HIS A 342 -33.65 -4.76 12.41
CA HIS A 342 -34.37 -3.65 11.78
C HIS A 342 -33.67 -2.70 10.77
N TYR A 343 -33.97 -3.01 9.50
CA TYR A 343 -34.16 -2.16 8.31
C TYR A 343 -32.95 -1.81 7.41
N PHE A 344 -33.12 -2.23 6.14
CA PHE A 344 -32.34 -1.96 4.92
C PHE A 344 -30.98 -2.66 4.76
N ILE A 345 -31.02 -3.93 4.34
CA ILE A 345 -30.30 -4.51 3.18
C ILE A 345 -30.75 -5.97 3.11
N LEU A 346 -31.76 -6.24 2.28
CA LEU A 346 -32.22 -7.61 2.04
C LEU A 346 -32.67 -7.71 0.58
N ILE A 347 -31.71 -7.88 -0.32
CA ILE A 347 -31.76 -8.56 -1.62
C ILE A 347 -30.28 -8.67 -2.02
N LEU A 348 -29.65 -9.82 -1.76
CA LEU A 348 -28.46 -10.34 -2.50
C LEU A 348 -27.88 -11.65 -1.90
N PHE A 349 -28.33 -12.12 -0.74
CA PHE A 349 -27.82 -13.37 -0.13
C PHE A 349 -28.80 -14.54 -0.21
N LEU A 350 -29.09 -15.05 -1.42
CA LEU A 350 -29.77 -16.34 -1.55
C LEU A 350 -29.01 -17.40 -2.36
N TYR A 351 -27.83 -17.12 -2.92
CA TYR A 351 -27.07 -18.14 -3.65
C TYR A 351 -25.54 -17.95 -3.55
N SER A 352 -24.97 -18.14 -2.36
CA SER A 352 -23.59 -18.67 -2.26
C SER A 352 -23.39 -19.31 -0.89
N HIS A 353 -22.79 -20.50 -0.85
CA HIS A 353 -22.41 -21.20 0.39
C HIS A 353 -21.02 -20.75 0.88
N SER A 354 -20.70 -19.46 0.73
CA SER A 354 -19.41 -18.91 1.15
C SER A 354 -19.66 -17.76 2.11
N THR A 355 -19.60 -18.04 3.42
CA THR A 355 -19.59 -17.03 4.46
C THR A 355 -18.25 -16.31 4.42
N VAL A 356 -18.19 -15.14 3.78
CA VAL A 356 -17.05 -14.22 3.92
C VAL A 356 -17.14 -13.62 5.33
N PRO A 357 -16.14 -13.79 6.21
CA PRO A 357 -16.11 -13.14 7.51
C PRO A 357 -16.03 -11.62 7.31
N ILE A 358 -16.98 -10.87 7.86
CA ILE A 358 -16.85 -9.41 8.01
C ILE A 358 -16.20 -9.19 9.37
N PRO A 359 -14.99 -8.61 9.46
CA PRO A 359 -14.36 -8.34 10.74
C PRO A 359 -15.16 -7.28 11.51
N LEU A 360 -15.55 -7.60 12.75
CA LEU A 360 -16.20 -6.68 13.68
C LEU A 360 -15.15 -5.87 14.44
N ALA A 361 -15.59 -4.85 15.17
CA ALA A 361 -14.74 -3.89 15.88
C ALA A 361 -14.10 -4.45 17.18
N ARG A 362 -12.84 -4.09 17.50
CA ARG A 362 -12.05 -4.63 18.67
C ARG A 362 -12.37 -3.91 19.95
N PHE A 363 -12.84 -2.67 19.79
CA PHE A 363 -13.42 -1.84 20.83
C PHE A 363 -14.83 -1.42 20.41
N PRO A 364 -15.74 -2.36 20.08
CA PRO A 364 -17.07 -1.99 19.56
C PRO A 364 -17.91 -1.27 20.62
N LYS A 365 -17.51 -1.39 21.90
CA LYS A 365 -18.13 -0.73 23.04
C LYS A 365 -17.52 0.65 23.32
N ASP A 366 -16.37 0.94 22.74
CA ASP A 366 -15.70 2.24 22.87
C ASP A 366 -16.08 3.11 21.67
N GLN A 367 -17.19 3.82 21.83
CA GLN A 367 -17.77 4.65 20.77
C GLN A 367 -16.83 5.77 20.32
N VAL A 368 -15.83 6.14 21.14
CA VAL A 368 -14.85 7.17 20.77
C VAL A 368 -14.03 6.70 19.56
N THR A 369 -13.71 5.40 19.48
CA THR A 369 -12.91 4.85 18.38
C THR A 369 -13.58 4.93 17.01
N TRP A 370 -14.90 5.15 16.95
CA TRP A 370 -15.66 5.19 15.70
C TRP A 370 -15.37 6.45 14.88
N ASP A 371 -15.04 7.54 15.56
CA ASP A 371 -14.76 8.85 14.96
C ASP A 371 -13.25 9.14 14.84
N VAL A 372 -12.37 8.18 15.19
CA VAL A 372 -10.92 8.36 15.08
C VAL A 372 -10.45 8.06 13.67
N ASP A 373 -10.14 9.10 12.91
CA ASP A 373 -9.63 9.03 11.54
C ASP A 373 -8.28 9.77 11.33
N GLN A 374 -7.75 10.39 12.38
CA GLN A 374 -6.43 11.05 12.39
C GLN A 374 -5.31 10.17 12.97
N GLN A 375 -5.64 8.94 13.34
CA GLN A 375 -4.73 7.88 13.74
C GLN A 375 -5.08 6.61 12.96
N PHE A 376 -4.11 5.73 12.80
CA PHE A 376 -4.37 4.42 12.22
C PHE A 376 -3.41 3.37 12.77
N MET A 377 -3.79 2.11 12.58
CA MET A 377 -2.99 0.97 12.96
C MET A 377 -2.37 0.29 11.74
N TRP A 378 -1.16 -0.24 11.87
CA TRP A 378 -0.69 -1.35 11.05
C TRP A 378 -1.02 -2.66 11.74
N GLY A 379 -1.89 -3.45 11.11
CA GLY A 379 -2.42 -4.66 11.71
C GLY A 379 -3.10 -4.35 13.06
N SER A 380 -2.95 -5.25 14.03
CA SER A 380 -3.44 -5.07 15.39
C SER A 380 -2.41 -4.52 16.38
N ALA A 381 -1.17 -4.27 15.93
CA ALA A 381 -0.02 -4.12 16.82
C ALA A 381 0.54 -2.71 16.89
N VAL A 382 0.55 -1.94 15.79
CA VAL A 382 1.30 -0.66 15.73
C VAL A 382 0.35 0.50 15.49
N LEU A 383 0.31 1.46 16.41
CA LEU A 383 -0.49 2.68 16.33
C LEU A 383 0.38 3.86 15.90
N VAL A 384 -0.04 4.56 14.84
CA VAL A 384 0.61 5.74 14.29
C VAL A 384 -0.23 6.98 14.64
N THR A 385 0.39 7.99 15.26
CA THR A 385 -0.28 9.25 15.67
C THR A 385 0.50 10.44 15.10
N PRO A 386 0.25 10.83 13.83
CA PRO A 386 1.00 11.86 13.13
C PRO A 386 0.65 13.29 13.60
N VAL A 387 1.60 14.22 13.49
CA VAL A 387 1.30 15.66 13.61
C VAL A 387 0.71 16.14 12.30
N LEU A 388 -0.49 16.73 12.36
CA LEU A 388 -1.27 17.10 11.18
C LEU A 388 -1.56 18.59 11.05
N VAL A 389 -0.99 19.42 11.91
CA VAL A 389 -1.23 20.87 11.96
C VAL A 389 0.10 21.60 11.90
N GLU A 390 0.14 22.70 11.15
CA GLU A 390 1.31 23.57 11.00
C GLU A 390 1.77 24.16 12.34
N GLY A 391 3.09 24.19 12.56
CA GLY A 391 3.74 24.73 13.75
C GLY A 391 3.58 23.88 15.02
N ALA A 392 2.88 22.75 14.97
CA ALA A 392 2.63 21.93 16.16
C ALA A 392 3.86 21.11 16.56
N THR A 393 4.17 21.11 17.86
CA THR A 393 5.25 20.32 18.48
C THR A 393 4.71 19.21 19.41
N SER A 394 3.40 19.02 19.40
CA SER A 394 2.69 17.99 20.14
C SER A 394 1.43 17.59 19.39
N VAL A 395 0.94 16.39 19.62
CA VAL A 395 -0.32 15.90 19.06
C VAL A 395 -1.13 15.17 20.13
N GLU A 396 -2.44 15.29 20.08
CA GLU A 396 -3.32 14.48 20.90
C GLU A 396 -3.67 13.18 20.17
N GLY A 397 -3.43 12.04 20.81
CA GLY A 397 -3.82 10.74 20.30
C GLY A 397 -4.80 10.04 21.24
N TYR A 398 -5.73 9.28 20.68
CA TYR A 398 -6.59 8.39 21.42
C TYR A 398 -5.91 7.03 21.65
N PHE A 399 -5.83 6.61 22.91
CA PHE A 399 -5.30 5.33 23.36
C PHE A 399 -6.41 4.60 24.12
N PRO A 400 -6.97 3.51 23.54
CA PRO A 400 -8.06 2.76 24.16
C PRO A 400 -7.70 2.28 25.57
N PRO A 401 -8.51 2.60 26.60
CA PRO A 401 -8.29 2.11 27.96
C PRO A 401 -8.30 0.57 28.02
N GLY A 402 -7.53 0.00 28.96
CA GLY A 402 -7.46 -1.46 29.15
C GLY A 402 -6.54 -2.19 28.17
N ALA A 403 -5.72 -1.47 27.42
CA ALA A 403 -4.57 -2.02 26.70
C ALA A 403 -3.30 -1.26 27.10
N ARG A 404 -2.19 -1.99 27.21
CA ARG A 404 -0.85 -1.42 27.37
C ARG A 404 -0.34 -0.89 26.04
N TRP A 405 0.35 0.24 26.06
CA TRP A 405 0.95 0.85 24.88
C TRP A 405 2.39 1.28 25.18
N PHE A 406 3.30 0.95 24.28
CA PHE A 406 4.73 1.19 24.44
C PHE A 406 5.22 2.04 23.28
N ASN A 407 6.06 3.04 23.54
CA ASN A 407 6.72 3.76 22.47
C ASN A 407 7.56 2.79 21.62
N LEU A 408 7.32 2.73 20.30
CA LEU A 408 7.94 1.73 19.42
C LEU A 408 9.48 1.80 19.41
N ARG A 409 10.06 2.98 19.61
CA ARG A 409 11.53 3.17 19.58
C ARG A 409 12.17 2.96 20.95
N LYS A 410 11.53 3.48 22.00
CA LYS A 410 12.10 3.54 23.35
C LYS A 410 11.68 2.38 24.26
N GLY A 411 10.57 1.72 23.93
CA GLY A 411 9.92 0.71 24.77
C GLY A 411 9.27 1.24 26.04
N SER A 412 9.39 2.54 26.33
CA SER A 412 8.74 3.18 27.48
C SER A 412 7.23 3.03 27.39
N GLU A 413 6.62 2.49 28.43
CA GLU A 413 5.18 2.38 28.57
C GLU A 413 4.53 3.75 28.78
N MET A 414 3.34 3.94 28.23
CA MET A 414 2.53 5.14 28.44
C MET A 414 1.22 4.80 29.15
N THR A 415 0.69 5.78 29.89
CA THR A 415 -0.63 5.65 30.51
C THR A 415 -1.72 5.71 29.43
N SER A 416 -2.50 4.63 29.31
CA SER A 416 -3.66 4.57 28.40
C SER A 416 -4.93 5.04 29.12
N SER A 417 -5.32 6.31 28.90
CA SER A 417 -6.47 6.93 29.56
C SER A 417 -7.44 7.61 28.57
N GLY A 418 -7.50 7.14 27.32
CA GLY A 418 -8.24 7.80 26.25
C GLY A 418 -7.36 8.82 25.53
N HIS A 419 -7.78 10.08 25.46
CA HIS A 419 -7.00 11.14 24.82
C HIS A 419 -5.75 11.48 25.64
N VAL A 420 -4.59 11.46 24.98
CA VAL A 420 -3.28 11.74 25.58
C VAL A 420 -2.50 12.69 24.68
N ALA A 421 -1.96 13.76 25.27
CA ALA A 421 -1.04 14.66 24.59
C ALA A 421 0.36 14.04 24.51
N LEU A 422 0.89 13.94 23.30
CA LEU A 422 2.20 13.37 23.00
C LEU A 422 3.16 14.47 22.55
N SER A 423 4.38 14.47 23.08
CA SER A 423 5.46 15.30 22.55
C SER A 423 5.82 14.82 21.14
N ALA A 424 5.81 15.73 20.18
CA ALA A 424 6.07 15.45 18.77
C ALA A 424 6.79 16.65 18.12
N PRO A 425 8.05 16.95 18.53
CA PRO A 425 8.88 17.93 17.82
C PRO A 425 9.02 17.59 16.33
N LEU A 426 9.55 18.51 15.52
CA LEU A 426 9.55 18.40 14.05
C LEU A 426 10.23 17.12 13.54
N ASP A 427 11.19 16.57 14.26
CA ASP A 427 11.93 15.35 13.96
C ASP A 427 11.24 14.05 14.41
N THR A 428 10.08 14.15 15.07
CA THR A 428 9.45 13.03 15.78
C THR A 428 8.01 12.81 15.32
N ILE A 429 7.72 11.57 14.91
CA ILE A 429 6.36 11.04 14.79
C ILE A 429 6.10 10.03 15.92
N PRO A 430 5.07 10.26 16.76
CA PRO A 430 4.66 9.28 17.77
C PRO A 430 4.13 7.98 17.15
N VAL A 431 4.78 6.87 17.52
CA VAL A 431 4.40 5.51 17.11
C VAL A 431 4.48 4.59 18.32
N HIS A 432 3.44 3.80 18.54
CA HIS A 432 3.31 2.92 19.70
C HIS A 432 3.00 1.49 19.32
N VAL A 433 3.53 0.53 20.08
CA VAL A 433 3.20 -0.89 19.98
C VAL A 433 2.23 -1.25 21.08
N ARG A 434 1.20 -2.00 20.73
CA ARG A 434 0.21 -2.54 21.66
C ARG A 434 0.78 -3.75 22.41
N GLY A 435 0.61 -3.79 23.73
CA GLY A 435 0.86 -4.99 24.52
C GLY A 435 0.06 -6.20 24.03
N GLY A 436 0.66 -7.38 24.11
CA GLY A 436 0.14 -8.62 23.54
C GLY A 436 0.64 -8.91 22.12
N SER A 437 1.59 -8.13 21.60
CA SER A 437 2.04 -8.23 20.21
C SER A 437 3.51 -8.64 20.12
N ILE A 438 3.83 -9.51 19.16
CA ILE A 438 5.20 -9.84 18.75
C ILE A 438 5.39 -9.40 17.29
N ILE A 439 6.42 -8.59 17.04
CA ILE A 439 6.70 -8.01 15.73
C ILE A 439 8.04 -8.55 15.22
N ALA A 440 8.02 -9.16 14.04
CA ALA A 440 9.22 -9.53 13.32
C ALA A 440 9.81 -8.32 12.59
N LEU A 441 11.10 -8.08 12.82
CA LEU A 441 11.88 -6.98 12.29
C LEU A 441 13.11 -7.51 11.56
N GLN A 442 13.72 -6.69 10.72
CA GLN A 442 14.98 -6.98 10.04
C GLN A 442 15.89 -5.75 10.09
N GLU A 443 17.21 -5.91 10.18
CA GLU A 443 18.09 -4.74 10.13
C GLU A 443 17.93 -4.02 8.77
N PRO A 444 17.65 -2.70 8.76
CA PRO A 444 17.28 -1.99 7.55
C PRO A 444 18.50 -1.75 6.65
N ASN A 445 18.23 -1.47 5.38
CA ASN A 445 19.22 -0.98 4.42
C ASN A 445 18.53 -0.01 3.44
N THR A 446 19.25 0.54 2.46
CA THR A 446 18.69 1.51 1.50
C THR A 446 17.81 0.88 0.42
N THR A 447 17.90 -0.44 0.20
CA THR A 447 17.05 -1.20 -0.73
C THR A 447 16.56 -2.49 -0.07
N THR A 448 15.44 -3.02 -0.55
CA THR A 448 14.91 -4.30 -0.09
C THR A 448 15.78 -5.47 -0.54
N THR A 449 16.44 -5.36 -1.70
CA THR A 449 17.46 -6.32 -2.15
C THR A 449 18.55 -6.52 -1.10
N GLU A 450 19.02 -5.45 -0.47
CA GLU A 450 20.04 -5.54 0.58
C GLU A 450 19.45 -5.83 1.97
N SER A 451 18.33 -5.19 2.34
CA SER A 451 17.76 -5.38 3.68
C SER A 451 17.29 -6.82 3.89
N ARG A 452 16.80 -7.50 2.86
CA ARG A 452 16.33 -8.90 2.95
C ARG A 452 17.44 -9.91 3.31
N LYS A 453 18.71 -9.55 3.09
CA LYS A 453 19.89 -10.35 3.45
C LYS A 453 20.31 -10.17 4.91
N ASN A 454 19.78 -9.15 5.59
CA ASN A 454 20.23 -8.77 6.91
C ASN A 454 19.59 -9.64 8.02
N PRO A 455 20.21 -9.68 9.21
CA PRO A 455 19.65 -10.38 10.36
C PRO A 455 18.27 -9.86 10.79
N PHE A 456 17.47 -10.78 11.35
CA PHE A 456 16.18 -10.54 11.96
C PHE A 456 16.28 -10.19 13.45
N ALA A 457 15.28 -9.47 13.93
CA ALA A 457 15.05 -9.21 15.35
C ALA A 457 13.57 -9.43 15.69
N LEU A 458 13.28 -9.75 16.96
CA LEU A 458 11.91 -9.85 17.47
C LEU A 458 11.67 -8.80 18.57
N LEU A 459 10.65 -7.96 18.36
CA LEU A 459 10.13 -7.05 19.37
C LEU A 459 8.91 -7.69 20.03
N VAL A 460 8.96 -7.89 21.34
CA VAL A 460 7.91 -8.51 22.15
C VAL A 460 7.33 -7.46 23.09
N ALA A 461 6.11 -7.00 22.83
CA ALA A 461 5.39 -6.10 23.73
C ALA A 461 4.42 -6.91 24.60
N LEU A 462 4.71 -7.05 25.89
CA LEU A 462 3.91 -7.86 26.81
C LEU A 462 2.62 -7.16 27.22
N ASP A 463 1.52 -7.89 27.27
CA ASP A 463 0.25 -7.40 27.83
C ASP A 463 0.23 -7.44 29.38
N ASP A 464 -0.93 -7.20 29.99
CA ASP A 464 -1.11 -7.27 31.45
C ASP A 464 -0.90 -8.68 32.00
N ASN A 465 -1.12 -9.71 31.19
CA ASN A 465 -0.91 -11.12 31.52
C ASN A 465 0.51 -11.60 31.19
N GLN A 466 1.44 -10.68 30.90
CA GLN A 466 2.80 -10.99 30.48
C GLN A 466 2.84 -11.95 29.27
N SER A 467 1.86 -11.79 28.38
CA SER A 467 1.63 -12.64 27.23
C SER A 467 1.65 -11.83 25.92
N GLY A 468 1.74 -12.54 24.80
CA GLY A 468 1.67 -11.93 23.47
C GLY A 468 1.85 -12.93 22.33
N GLU A 469 1.45 -12.51 21.13
CA GLU A 469 1.48 -13.35 19.93
C GLU A 469 1.91 -12.56 18.69
N GLY A 470 2.46 -13.25 17.70
CA GLY A 470 2.86 -12.66 16.44
C GLY A 470 3.25 -13.67 15.39
N TRP A 471 3.52 -13.18 14.19
CA TRP A 471 3.71 -13.99 13.00
C TRP A 471 4.82 -13.45 12.11
N LEU A 472 5.44 -14.34 11.35
CA LEU A 472 6.32 -14.01 10.23
C LEU A 472 5.96 -14.91 9.05
N TYR A 473 5.49 -14.29 7.96
CA TYR A 473 5.44 -14.91 6.63
C TYR A 473 6.69 -14.51 5.85
N TRP A 474 7.31 -15.48 5.18
CA TRP A 474 8.48 -15.21 4.35
C TRP A 474 8.54 -16.14 3.14
N ASP A 475 8.73 -15.55 1.97
CA ASP A 475 9.05 -16.22 0.70
C ASP A 475 10.18 -15.44 0.01
N ASP A 476 10.47 -15.73 -1.25
CA ASP A 476 11.50 -15.03 -2.02
C ASP A 476 11.20 -13.55 -2.30
N GLY A 477 9.95 -13.12 -2.12
CA GLY A 477 9.50 -11.74 -2.29
C GLY A 477 8.97 -11.40 -3.69
N GLU A 478 9.12 -12.28 -4.68
CA GLU A 478 8.80 -11.96 -6.08
C GLU A 478 8.17 -13.09 -6.89
N THR A 479 8.41 -14.38 -6.61
CA THR A 479 7.84 -15.46 -7.43
C THR A 479 6.32 -15.46 -7.39
N LEU A 480 5.68 -15.78 -8.52
CA LEU A 480 4.23 -15.92 -8.62
C LEU A 480 3.73 -17.14 -7.83
N ALA A 481 2.56 -17.00 -7.20
CA ALA A 481 1.82 -18.10 -6.56
C ALA A 481 2.60 -18.90 -5.50
N THR A 482 3.51 -18.25 -4.74
CA THR A 482 4.32 -18.90 -3.69
C THR A 482 3.45 -19.53 -2.60
N PHE A 483 2.31 -18.92 -2.28
CA PHE A 483 1.35 -19.47 -1.31
C PHE A 483 0.70 -20.77 -1.83
N GLU A 484 0.22 -20.78 -3.06
CA GLU A 484 -0.43 -21.93 -3.68
C GLU A 484 0.53 -23.10 -3.93
N THR A 485 1.78 -22.81 -4.30
CA THR A 485 2.82 -23.83 -4.51
C THR A 485 3.47 -24.30 -3.21
N GLY A 486 3.24 -23.60 -2.10
CA GLY A 486 3.82 -23.91 -0.80
C GLY A 486 5.30 -23.51 -0.67
N THR A 487 5.83 -22.63 -1.52
CA THR A 487 7.22 -22.18 -1.49
C THR A 487 7.39 -20.94 -0.60
N TYR A 488 7.05 -21.09 0.68
CA TYR A 488 7.17 -20.06 1.71
C TYR A 488 7.46 -20.70 3.07
N SER A 489 7.78 -19.91 4.08
CA SER A 489 7.73 -20.32 5.49
C SER A 489 6.78 -19.42 6.27
N LEU A 490 6.12 -20.01 7.26
CA LEU A 490 5.21 -19.32 8.16
C LEU A 490 5.54 -19.70 9.59
N LEU A 491 5.97 -18.72 10.38
CA LEU A 491 6.32 -18.87 11.78
C LEU A 491 5.27 -18.17 12.65
N HIS A 492 4.94 -18.81 13.76
CA HIS A 492 4.10 -18.26 14.81
C HIS A 492 4.90 -18.16 16.10
N PHE A 493 4.89 -16.98 16.69
CA PHE A 493 5.54 -16.67 17.96
C PHE A 493 4.47 -16.50 19.04
N SER A 494 4.73 -17.07 20.22
CA SER A 494 3.88 -16.87 21.39
C SER A 494 4.72 -16.76 22.65
N VAL A 495 4.36 -15.83 23.53
CA VAL A 495 4.94 -15.70 24.87
C VAL A 495 3.85 -15.85 25.93
N ALA A 496 4.16 -16.63 26.95
CA ALA A 496 3.41 -16.72 28.20
C ALA A 496 4.36 -17.18 29.32
N ASP A 497 4.10 -16.77 30.56
CA ASP A 497 4.85 -17.24 31.75
C ASP A 497 6.38 -17.11 31.63
N GLY A 498 6.87 -16.03 31.00
CA GLY A 498 8.30 -15.80 30.79
C GLY A 498 8.96 -16.73 29.76
N ASN A 499 8.17 -17.38 28.92
CA ASN A 499 8.61 -18.30 27.89
C ASN A 499 8.10 -17.85 26.51
N LEU A 500 9.00 -17.32 25.68
CA LEU A 500 8.78 -17.03 24.28
C LEU A 500 9.15 -18.24 23.44
N SER A 501 8.22 -18.74 22.64
CA SER A 501 8.41 -19.90 21.76
C SER A 501 8.09 -19.56 20.30
N SER A 502 8.87 -20.14 19.39
CA SER A 502 8.60 -20.15 17.95
C SER A 502 8.02 -21.51 17.54
N SER A 503 7.00 -21.49 16.69
CA SER A 503 6.40 -22.67 16.07
C SER A 503 6.33 -22.49 14.55
N VAL A 504 6.95 -23.42 13.83
CA VAL A 504 6.98 -23.42 12.37
C VAL A 504 5.70 -24.07 11.86
N ARG A 505 4.81 -23.26 11.28
CA ARG A 505 3.51 -23.71 10.75
C ARG A 505 3.62 -24.25 9.34
N HIS A 506 4.55 -23.69 8.56
CA HIS A 506 4.89 -24.16 7.23
C HIS A 506 6.38 -23.88 6.98
N SER A 507 7.06 -24.81 6.33
CA SER A 507 8.49 -24.72 5.97
C SER A 507 8.68 -25.26 4.56
N GLY A 508 8.64 -24.35 3.59
CA GLY A 508 8.83 -24.63 2.17
C GLY A 508 9.81 -23.67 1.49
N TYR A 509 10.46 -22.78 2.24
CA TYR A 509 11.46 -21.84 1.74
C TYR A 509 12.77 -21.94 2.53
N THR A 510 13.82 -22.43 1.87
CA THR A 510 15.07 -22.87 2.52
C THR A 510 16.04 -21.74 2.84
N GLU A 511 15.86 -20.52 2.33
CA GLU A 511 16.75 -19.42 2.71
C GLU A 511 16.61 -19.04 4.19
N LEU A 512 15.46 -19.31 4.80
CA LEU A 512 15.29 -19.15 6.25
C LEU A 512 16.07 -20.18 7.08
N ASP A 513 16.54 -21.28 6.49
CA ASP A 513 17.40 -22.27 7.16
C ASP A 513 18.75 -21.65 7.58
N ASN A 514 19.15 -20.55 6.93
CA ASN A 514 20.41 -19.84 7.18
C ASN A 514 20.19 -18.39 7.65
N ALA A 515 18.93 -18.00 7.89
CA ALA A 515 18.62 -16.65 8.32
C ALA A 515 18.98 -16.45 9.80
N MET A 516 19.74 -15.39 10.07
CA MET A 516 20.15 -15.07 11.43
C MET A 516 19.07 -14.27 12.15
N LEU A 517 18.68 -14.69 13.35
CA LEU A 517 18.03 -13.85 14.35
C LEU A 517 19.07 -13.47 15.40
N HIS A 518 19.27 -12.16 15.58
CA HIS A 518 20.37 -11.65 16.42
C HIS A 518 19.93 -10.91 17.69
N LEU A 519 18.65 -10.52 17.77
CA LEU A 519 18.17 -9.67 18.86
C LEU A 519 16.72 -9.99 19.23
N PHE A 520 16.49 -10.13 20.53
CA PHE A 520 15.17 -10.01 21.14
C PHE A 520 15.11 -8.72 21.94
N THR A 521 14.02 -7.97 21.78
CA THR A 521 13.71 -6.77 22.56
C THR A 521 12.35 -6.97 23.23
N ILE A 522 12.33 -7.07 24.56
CA ILE A 522 11.12 -7.35 25.34
C ILE A 522 10.73 -6.09 26.11
N TYR A 523 9.50 -5.61 25.89
CA TYR A 523 8.92 -4.45 26.57
C TYR A 523 7.94 -4.90 27.67
N GLY A 524 7.90 -4.12 28.76
CA GLY A 524 6.85 -4.23 29.77
C GLY A 524 7.05 -5.34 30.80
N LEU A 525 8.31 -5.72 31.07
CA LEU A 525 8.66 -6.64 32.15
C LEU A 525 8.50 -5.96 33.53
N PRO A 526 8.07 -6.69 34.57
CA PRO A 526 7.86 -6.10 35.89
C PRO A 526 9.18 -5.76 36.60
N SER A 527 10.25 -6.53 36.34
CA SER A 527 11.56 -6.38 36.97
C SER A 527 12.66 -6.96 36.10
N GLN A 528 13.92 -6.65 36.44
CA GLN A 528 15.09 -7.29 35.84
C GLN A 528 15.00 -8.83 35.96
N PRO A 529 15.24 -9.57 34.87
CA PRO A 529 15.33 -11.02 34.94
C PRO A 529 16.54 -11.49 35.75
N MET A 530 16.38 -12.56 36.53
CA MET A 530 17.47 -13.24 37.24
C MET A 530 18.31 -14.13 36.32
N SER A 531 17.71 -14.64 35.25
CA SER A 531 18.38 -15.50 34.28
C SER A 531 17.63 -15.47 32.95
N VAL A 532 18.39 -15.54 31.85
CA VAL A 532 17.86 -15.68 30.49
C VAL A 532 18.50 -16.91 29.84
N ALA A 533 17.73 -17.71 29.12
CA ALA A 533 18.23 -18.88 28.41
C ALA A 533 17.57 -19.03 27.03
N LEU A 534 18.37 -19.40 26.03
CA LEU A 534 17.94 -19.74 24.67
C LEU A 534 18.08 -21.24 24.46
N ASN A 535 16.99 -21.93 24.10
CA ASN A 535 16.95 -23.38 23.92
C ASN A 535 17.52 -24.15 25.12
N ASN A 536 17.16 -23.69 26.34
CA ASN A 536 17.66 -24.18 27.64
C ASN A 536 19.15 -23.92 27.93
N ASN A 537 19.87 -23.22 27.06
CA ASN A 537 21.25 -22.81 27.32
C ASN A 537 21.27 -21.38 27.87
N PRO A 538 21.94 -21.12 29.01
CA PRO A 538 22.06 -19.77 29.56
C PRO A 538 22.68 -18.79 28.54
N VAL A 539 22.08 -17.62 28.41
CA VAL A 539 22.65 -16.51 27.62
C VAL A 539 23.70 -15.79 28.48
N PRO A 540 24.90 -15.46 27.95
CA PRO A 540 25.90 -14.72 28.70
C PRO A 540 25.38 -13.37 29.21
N GLU A 541 25.78 -12.97 30.41
CA GLU A 541 25.37 -11.67 30.99
C GLU A 541 25.77 -10.47 30.12
N SER A 542 26.86 -10.56 29.36
CA SER A 542 27.30 -9.52 28.42
C SER A 542 26.33 -9.28 27.25
N ASP A 543 25.50 -10.28 26.95
CA ASP A 543 24.52 -10.26 25.87
C ASP A 543 23.11 -9.93 26.37
N VAL A 544 22.94 -9.72 27.68
CA VAL A 544 21.67 -9.35 28.31
C VAL A 544 21.78 -7.92 28.83
N GLU A 545 21.00 -7.01 28.24
CA GLU A 545 20.96 -5.60 28.63
C GLU A 545 19.58 -5.25 29.17
N TRP A 546 19.53 -4.75 30.40
CA TRP A 546 18.31 -4.34 31.09
C TRP A 546 18.30 -2.82 31.31
N ASN A 547 17.19 -2.19 30.95
CA ASN A 547 16.92 -0.79 31.25
C ASN A 547 15.82 -0.69 32.32
N GLU A 548 16.21 -0.24 33.51
CA GLU A 548 15.30 -0.12 34.66
C GLU A 548 14.22 0.97 34.47
N ASP A 549 14.55 2.05 33.76
CA ASP A 549 13.65 3.19 33.57
C ASP A 549 12.55 2.87 32.54
N THR A 550 12.90 2.20 31.45
CA THR A 550 11.94 1.83 30.39
C THR A 550 11.37 0.44 30.55
N LYS A 551 11.90 -0.36 31.48
CA LYS A 551 11.54 -1.77 31.69
C LYS A 551 11.73 -2.63 30.43
N VAL A 552 12.80 -2.35 29.70
CA VAL A 552 13.15 -3.02 28.44
C VAL A 552 14.31 -3.98 28.67
N LEU A 553 14.14 -5.20 28.17
CA LEU A 553 15.20 -6.22 28.11
C LEU A 553 15.62 -6.42 26.66
N ASN A 554 16.91 -6.22 26.36
CA ASN A 554 17.53 -6.60 25.11
C ASN A 554 18.37 -7.85 25.32
N VAL A 555 18.19 -8.85 24.46
CA VAL A 555 18.94 -10.11 24.51
C VAL A 555 19.57 -10.35 23.14
N ARG A 556 20.89 -10.21 23.07
CA ARG A 556 21.68 -10.55 21.88
C ARG A 556 21.86 -12.06 21.79
N VAL A 557 21.67 -12.61 20.61
CA VAL A 557 21.78 -14.04 20.34
C VAL A 557 22.41 -14.28 18.97
N SER A 558 22.75 -15.53 18.67
CA SER A 558 23.21 -15.97 17.35
C SER A 558 22.43 -17.21 16.94
N LEU A 559 21.15 -17.02 16.61
CA LEU A 559 20.31 -18.10 16.09
C LEU A 559 20.37 -18.06 14.56
N THR A 560 20.84 -19.13 13.92
CA THR A 560 21.18 -19.14 12.49
C THR A 560 20.18 -19.86 11.60
N ASP A 561 19.12 -20.43 12.17
CA ASP A 561 18.10 -21.18 11.43
C ASP A 561 16.72 -20.84 12.01
N LEU A 562 15.96 -20.02 11.27
CA LEU A 562 14.61 -19.60 11.65
C LEU A 562 13.56 -20.66 11.30
N ASN A 563 13.87 -21.61 10.42
CA ASN A 563 12.98 -22.73 10.12
C ASN A 563 13.06 -23.85 11.19
N GLN A 564 13.85 -23.65 12.25
CA GLN A 564 13.82 -24.50 13.44
C GLN A 564 13.08 -23.83 14.61
N PRO A 565 12.24 -24.58 15.35
CA PRO A 565 11.66 -24.09 16.60
C PRO A 565 12.74 -23.67 17.59
N PHE A 566 12.50 -22.55 18.27
CA PHE A 566 13.36 -22.07 19.34
C PHE A 566 12.55 -21.55 20.51
N THR A 567 13.21 -21.41 21.65
CA THR A 567 12.60 -20.93 22.88
C THR A 567 13.55 -20.00 23.62
N LEU A 568 13.09 -18.77 23.90
CA LEU A 568 13.75 -17.86 24.82
C LEU A 568 12.97 -17.85 26.13
N THR A 569 13.66 -18.10 27.24
CA THR A 569 13.07 -18.08 28.58
C THR A 569 13.75 -17.04 29.45
N TRP A 570 12.99 -16.38 30.31
CA TRP A 570 13.50 -15.49 31.34
C TRP A 570 12.76 -15.73 32.65
N LYS A 571 13.47 -15.61 33.77
CA LYS A 571 12.89 -15.73 35.11
C LYS A 571 12.93 -14.39 35.82
N THR A 572 11.79 -13.97 36.38
CA THR A 572 11.71 -12.76 37.21
C THR A 572 11.50 -13.16 38.66
N SER A 573 11.76 -12.25 39.61
CA SER A 573 11.53 -12.53 41.04
C SER A 573 10.05 -12.69 41.42
N ALA A 574 9.13 -12.39 40.48
CA ALA A 574 7.69 -12.48 40.68
C ALA A 574 7.10 -13.89 40.47
N TYR A 575 7.86 -14.84 39.88
CA TYR A 575 7.42 -16.22 39.58
C TYR A 575 8.53 -17.26 39.72
#